data_AF-A0A369RV73-F1
#
_entry.id   AF-A0A369RV73-F1
#
_cell.length_a   1.000
_cell.length_b   1.000
_cell.length_c   1.000
_cell.angle_alpha   90.00
_cell.angle_beta   90.00
_cell.angle_gamma   90.00
#
_symmetry.space_group_name_H-M   'P 1'
#
loop_
_entity.id
_entity.type
_entity.pdbx_description
1 polymer ?
#
loop_
_entity_poly.entity_id
_entity_poly.type
_entity_poly.pdbx_seq_one_letter_code
_entity_poly.pdbx_strand_id
1 'polypeptide(L)'
;MGKSAKKFRKVKSIDPFYRGPRKADSKGDTYDLPPSAAKANDKRQGAHPKRKFKNNPESNENRKRKPRPRKSPTTKVSNKSKPKPHFASKQPHESMKKFYDRIDREANEIVTEQMKDLKEIRAKRREYLKVRREKLKEKNRKKKDDKHDEFKELKDEIKFGEVVQQPPRITAKPRKSVEKAVASNLLLDKLLSKDKKVDYDNKEENDRGADWKKKKFRDMTTTEKQSILAERSKAILAYRQLVAKKRFESKK
;
A
#
# COMPACT_ATOMS: atom_id res chain seq x y z
N MET A 1 8.87 -27.83 22.96
CA MET A 1 9.82 -27.61 21.85
C MET A 1 9.41 -26.39 21.02
N GLY A 2 9.77 -25.18 21.44
CA GLY A 2 9.41 -23.93 20.76
C GLY A 2 10.57 -23.37 19.94
N LYS A 3 10.45 -23.33 18.61
CA LYS A 3 11.45 -22.72 17.72
C LYS A 3 11.34 -21.18 17.83
N SER A 4 12.36 -20.51 18.36
CA SER A 4 12.40 -19.04 18.43
C SER A 4 12.50 -18.43 17.03
N ALA A 5 11.58 -17.53 16.68
CA ALA A 5 11.62 -16.81 15.41
C ALA A 5 12.86 -15.88 15.33
N LYS A 6 13.70 -16.07 14.30
CA LYS A 6 14.82 -15.15 13.98
C LYS A 6 14.27 -13.76 13.68
N LYS A 7 14.52 -12.79 14.57
CA LYS A 7 14.19 -11.38 14.33
C LYS A 7 15.09 -10.85 13.21
N PHE A 8 14.50 -10.42 12.10
CA PHE A 8 15.23 -9.74 11.02
C PHE A 8 15.95 -8.51 11.58
N ARG A 9 17.27 -8.45 11.40
CA ARG A 9 18.07 -7.27 11.75
C ARG A 9 17.67 -6.17 10.77
N LYS A 10 17.21 -5.03 11.28
CA LYS A 10 16.93 -3.84 10.45
C LYS A 10 18.23 -3.44 9.76
N VAL A 11 18.27 -3.54 8.44
CA VAL A 11 19.33 -2.95 7.63
C VAL A 11 19.28 -1.45 7.90
N LYS A 12 20.33 -0.90 8.51
CA LYS A 12 20.44 0.56 8.64
C LYS A 12 20.60 1.09 7.22
N SER A 13 19.79 2.08 6.85
CA SER A 13 19.93 2.78 5.58
C SER A 13 21.37 3.27 5.44
N ILE A 14 22.11 2.69 4.50
CA ILE A 14 23.45 3.13 4.14
C ILE A 14 23.25 4.36 3.27
N ASP A 15 23.85 5.47 3.65
CA ASP A 15 23.87 6.69 2.86
C ASP A 15 24.62 6.42 1.54
N PRO A 16 23.99 6.56 0.37
CA PRO A 16 24.63 6.25 -0.92
C PRO A 16 25.82 7.16 -1.24
N PHE A 17 26.02 8.26 -0.51
CA PHE A 17 27.12 9.21 -0.73
C PHE A 17 28.25 9.11 0.30
N TYR A 18 28.21 8.17 1.24
CA TYR A 18 29.27 8.02 2.24
C TYR A 18 30.53 7.34 1.65
N ARG A 19 31.65 8.08 1.60
CA ARG A 19 32.96 7.62 1.09
C ARG A 19 34.01 7.29 2.17
N GLY A 20 33.63 7.19 3.44
CA GLY A 20 34.57 6.87 4.54
C GLY A 20 34.87 5.37 4.68
N PRO A 21 35.96 4.99 5.38
CA PRO A 21 36.37 3.60 5.57
C PRO A 21 35.28 2.79 6.31
N ARG A 22 34.91 1.63 5.76
CA ARG A 22 33.80 0.83 6.28
C ARG A 22 34.31 -0.06 7.41
N LYS A 23 33.51 -0.21 8.48
CA LYS A 23 33.82 -1.11 9.60
C LYS A 23 33.81 -2.61 9.24
N ALA A 24 33.51 -2.96 7.99
CA ALA A 24 33.57 -4.34 7.49
C ALA A 24 34.97 -4.71 6.99
N ASP A 25 35.80 -3.72 6.65
CA ASP A 25 37.12 -3.94 6.04
C ASP A 25 38.18 -4.31 7.09
N SER A 26 37.81 -4.40 8.39
CA SER A 26 38.72 -4.74 9.50
C SER A 26 38.64 -6.19 9.97
N LYS A 27 37.93 -7.07 9.25
CA LYS A 27 37.93 -8.51 9.50
C LYS A 27 38.01 -9.26 8.18
N GLY A 28 39.20 -9.77 7.91
CA GLY A 28 39.53 -10.53 6.70
C GLY A 28 38.63 -11.73 6.46
N ASP A 29 38.65 -12.16 5.20
CA ASP A 29 37.80 -13.15 4.57
C ASP A 29 37.68 -14.46 5.36
N THR A 30 36.50 -14.69 5.95
CA THR A 30 36.12 -15.96 6.59
C THR A 30 34.87 -16.56 5.97
N TYR A 31 34.66 -16.39 4.66
CA TYR A 31 33.46 -16.89 3.98
C TYR A 31 33.72 -17.92 2.88
N ASP A 32 34.99 -18.22 2.55
CA ASP A 32 35.36 -19.29 1.61
C ASP A 32 36.06 -20.46 2.31
N LEU A 33 35.37 -21.11 3.25
CA LEU A 33 35.81 -22.41 3.78
C LEU A 33 34.66 -23.44 3.67
N PRO A 34 34.90 -24.62 3.06
CA PRO A 34 33.89 -25.68 2.97
C PRO A 34 33.62 -26.27 4.36
N PRO A 35 32.44 -26.88 4.59
CA PRO A 35 32.06 -27.39 5.90
C PRO A 35 32.79 -28.71 6.18
N SER A 36 34.02 -28.62 6.69
CA SER A 36 34.73 -29.78 7.26
C SER A 36 34.42 -29.89 8.74
N ALA A 37 34.14 -31.13 9.16
CA ALA A 37 33.81 -31.56 10.50
C ALA A 37 34.88 -31.18 11.57
N ALA A 38 34.45 -31.30 12.84
CA ALA A 38 35.16 -31.07 14.10
C ALA A 38 35.10 -29.61 14.59
N LYS A 39 34.67 -29.29 15.81
CA LYS A 39 34.91 -30.01 17.07
C LYS A 39 33.71 -29.95 18.01
N ALA A 40 33.41 -31.10 18.57
CA ALA A 40 32.74 -31.23 19.86
C ALA A 40 33.62 -30.65 20.99
N ASN A 41 32.97 -30.35 22.11
CA ASN A 41 33.49 -29.83 23.39
C ASN A 41 33.59 -28.30 23.47
N ASP A 42 32.62 -27.68 24.15
CA ASP A 42 32.84 -27.39 25.57
C ASP A 42 31.51 -27.20 26.31
N LYS A 43 31.41 -27.86 27.46
CA LYS A 43 30.27 -27.82 28.38
C LYS A 43 30.58 -26.76 29.44
N ARG A 44 29.55 -25.99 29.79
CA ARG A 44 29.42 -25.19 31.03
C ARG A 44 30.29 -23.93 31.06
N GLN A 45 29.62 -22.78 30.95
CA GLN A 45 29.56 -21.83 32.06
C GLN A 45 28.40 -20.87 31.82
N GLY A 46 27.42 -20.93 32.72
CA GLY A 46 26.36 -19.94 32.82
C GLY A 46 26.96 -18.64 33.34
N ALA A 47 26.93 -17.60 32.52
CA ALA A 47 27.11 -16.24 32.98
C ALA A 47 26.31 -15.31 32.06
N HIS A 48 25.16 -14.84 32.56
CA HIS A 48 24.45 -13.73 31.97
C HIS A 48 25.37 -12.50 31.92
N PRO A 49 25.65 -11.89 30.76
CA PRO A 49 26.35 -10.62 30.76
C PRO A 49 25.37 -9.53 31.26
N LYS A 50 25.56 -9.11 32.52
CA LYS A 50 24.94 -7.90 33.07
C LYS A 50 25.28 -6.73 32.15
N ARG A 51 24.27 -6.20 31.44
CA ARG A 51 24.38 -4.95 30.68
C ARG A 51 24.70 -3.83 31.66
N LYS A 52 25.95 -3.38 31.72
CA LYS A 52 26.28 -2.09 32.32
C LYS A 52 25.69 -0.99 31.45
N PHE A 53 24.68 -0.30 31.96
CA PHE A 53 24.26 0.99 31.42
C PHE A 53 25.41 1.97 31.68
N LYS A 54 26.14 2.36 30.63
CA LYS A 54 26.96 3.57 30.67
C LYS A 54 26.01 4.76 30.52
N ASN A 55 25.71 5.41 31.63
CA ASN A 55 25.22 6.78 31.64
C ASN A 55 26.39 7.66 31.19
N ASN A 56 26.25 8.28 30.03
CA ASN A 56 27.15 9.36 29.59
C ASN A 56 26.30 10.62 29.50
N PRO A 57 26.37 11.54 30.47
CA PRO A 57 25.70 12.83 30.39
C PRO A 57 26.71 13.85 29.92
N GLU A 58 26.93 14.01 28.61
CA GLU A 58 27.52 15.25 28.08
C GLU A 58 27.48 15.34 26.56
N SER A 59 27.31 16.58 26.08
CA SER A 59 27.18 17.04 24.69
C SER A 59 25.84 16.77 24.00
N ASN A 60 24.83 17.58 24.34
CA ASN A 60 23.82 17.94 23.35
C ASN A 60 23.23 19.33 23.64
N GLU A 61 24.10 20.30 23.90
CA GLU A 61 23.75 21.70 23.69
C GLU A 61 23.80 22.01 22.19
N ASN A 62 22.81 22.78 21.73
CA ASN A 62 22.70 23.33 20.38
C ASN A 62 22.26 22.41 19.24
N ARG A 63 21.09 21.77 19.37
CA ARG A 63 20.13 21.66 18.25
C ARG A 63 18.68 21.84 18.72
N LYS A 64 18.28 23.10 18.97
CA LYS A 64 16.85 23.51 19.02
C LYS A 64 16.22 23.34 17.63
N ARG A 65 15.90 22.12 17.23
CA ARG A 65 14.97 21.86 16.13
C ARG A 65 13.56 22.08 16.67
N LYS A 66 12.92 23.19 16.30
CA LYS A 66 11.49 23.40 16.57
C LYS A 66 10.70 22.17 16.11
N PRO A 67 9.87 21.54 16.95
CA PRO A 67 9.05 20.42 16.52
C PRO A 67 8.05 20.94 15.48
N ARG A 68 8.17 20.46 14.24
CA ARG A 68 7.09 20.63 13.25
C ARG A 68 5.84 19.94 13.82
N PRO A 69 4.67 20.59 13.83
CA PRO A 69 3.44 19.93 14.26
C PRO A 69 3.15 18.80 13.27
N ARG A 70 3.42 17.55 13.68
CA ARG A 70 2.88 16.38 12.97
C ARG A 70 1.39 16.44 13.20
N LYS A 71 0.63 16.83 12.17
CA LYS A 71 -0.81 16.61 12.14
C LYS A 71 -1.03 15.10 12.29
N SER A 72 -1.34 14.66 13.51
CA SER A 72 -1.86 13.32 13.75
C SER A 72 -3.09 13.16 12.87
N PRO A 73 -3.30 11.98 12.25
CA PRO A 73 -4.55 11.73 11.55
C PRO A 73 -5.67 11.94 12.57
N THR A 74 -6.48 12.98 12.35
CA THR A 74 -7.70 13.24 13.11
C THR A 74 -8.69 12.14 12.75
N THR A 75 -8.49 10.95 13.32
CA THR A 75 -9.60 10.04 13.54
C THR A 75 -10.59 10.83 14.36
N LYS A 76 -11.72 11.20 13.74
CA LYS A 76 -12.91 11.66 14.43
C LYS A 76 -13.35 10.52 15.34
N VAL A 77 -12.70 10.39 16.49
CA VAL A 77 -13.20 9.60 17.60
C VAL A 77 -14.42 10.38 18.03
N SER A 78 -15.60 9.89 17.67
CA SER A 78 -16.83 10.38 18.27
C SER A 78 -16.60 10.37 19.78
N ASN A 79 -16.66 11.54 20.41
CA ASN A 79 -16.58 11.70 21.85
C ASN A 79 -17.84 11.08 22.47
N LYS A 80 -17.97 9.75 22.38
CA LYS A 80 -18.84 9.00 23.27
C LYS A 80 -18.13 9.11 24.61
N SER A 81 -18.69 9.94 25.48
CA SER A 81 -18.23 10.11 26.85
C SER A 81 -17.99 8.72 27.42
N LYS A 82 -16.75 8.44 27.84
CA LYS A 82 -16.45 7.17 28.52
C LYS A 82 -17.46 7.00 29.65
N PRO A 83 -18.02 5.80 29.86
CA PRO A 83 -18.90 5.55 30.99
C PRO A 83 -18.10 5.91 32.25
N LYS A 84 -18.53 6.99 32.92
CA LYS A 84 -17.95 7.40 34.19
C LYS A 84 -18.70 6.62 35.26
N PRO A 85 -18.00 5.99 36.21
CA PRO A 85 -18.66 5.39 37.35
C PRO A 85 -19.46 6.47 38.08
N HIS A 86 -20.72 6.18 38.32
CA HIS A 86 -21.56 7.03 39.14
C HIS A 86 -21.32 6.62 40.60
N PHE A 87 -20.15 6.96 41.14
CA PHE A 87 -19.86 6.77 42.56
C PHE A 87 -20.76 7.71 43.38
N ALA A 88 -22.02 7.33 43.53
CA ALA A 88 -22.95 8.02 44.38
C ALA A 88 -22.45 7.89 45.82
N SER A 89 -22.71 8.90 46.63
CA SER A 89 -22.56 8.78 48.07
C SER A 89 -23.32 7.55 48.59
N LYS A 90 -22.87 7.05 49.74
CA LYS A 90 -23.54 5.99 50.49
C LYS A 90 -25.02 6.34 50.63
N GLN A 91 -25.90 5.40 50.28
CA GLN A 91 -27.34 5.63 50.41
C GLN A 91 -27.76 5.68 51.88
N PRO A 92 -28.81 6.44 52.23
CA PRO A 92 -29.33 6.41 53.59
C PRO A 92 -29.75 4.97 53.92
N HIS A 93 -29.31 4.45 55.08
CA HIS A 93 -29.55 3.09 55.58
C HIS A 93 -28.77 1.96 54.89
N GLU A 94 -27.78 2.27 54.05
CA GLU A 94 -26.86 1.25 53.51
C GLU A 94 -25.79 0.85 54.55
N SER A 95 -25.37 -0.42 54.58
CA SER A 95 -24.17 -0.80 55.34
C SER A 95 -22.91 -0.48 54.53
N MET A 96 -21.79 -0.22 55.20
CA MET A 96 -20.52 0.05 54.49
C MET A 96 -20.13 -1.09 53.55
N LYS A 97 -20.41 -2.34 53.94
CA LYS A 97 -20.15 -3.52 53.10
C LYS A 97 -20.96 -3.47 51.79
N LYS A 98 -22.27 -3.21 51.87
CA LYS A 98 -23.14 -3.12 50.68
C LYS A 98 -22.72 -1.98 49.75
N PHE A 99 -22.25 -0.88 50.32
CA PHE A 99 -21.71 0.25 49.57
C PHE A 99 -20.47 -0.13 48.75
N TYR A 100 -19.50 -0.81 49.37
CA TYR A 100 -18.32 -1.30 48.65
C TYR A 100 -18.66 -2.34 47.60
N ASP A 101 -19.56 -3.29 47.91
CA ASP A 101 -20.04 -4.29 46.95
C ASP A 101 -20.68 -3.63 45.72
N ARG A 102 -21.40 -2.52 45.90
CA ARG A 102 -22.00 -1.73 44.81
C ARG A 102 -20.95 -1.05 43.95
N ILE A 103 -19.96 -0.40 44.58
CA ILE A 103 -18.82 0.21 43.88
C ILE A 103 -18.08 -0.83 43.03
N ASP A 104 -17.79 -2.00 43.60
CA ASP A 104 -17.06 -3.07 42.91
C ASP A 104 -17.84 -3.61 41.72
N ARG A 105 -19.18 -3.73 41.82
CA ARG A 105 -20.04 -4.12 40.69
C ARG A 105 -20.00 -3.09 39.57
N GLU A 106 -20.20 -1.81 39.90
CA GLU A 106 -20.17 -0.72 38.90
C GLU A 106 -18.80 -0.62 38.22
N ALA A 107 -17.71 -0.75 38.98
CA ALA A 107 -16.36 -0.78 38.44
C ALA A 107 -16.15 -1.97 37.49
N ASN A 108 -16.60 -3.16 37.88
CA ASN A 108 -16.50 -4.35 37.05
C ASN A 108 -17.33 -4.24 35.77
N GLU A 109 -18.55 -3.69 35.83
CA GLU A 109 -19.41 -3.47 34.67
C GLU A 109 -18.71 -2.59 33.63
N ILE A 110 -18.15 -1.45 34.06
CA ILE A 110 -17.39 -0.53 33.19
C ILE A 110 -16.20 -1.23 32.54
N VAL A 111 -15.45 -2.03 33.32
CA VAL A 111 -14.33 -2.81 32.79
C VAL A 111 -14.82 -3.83 31.76
N THR A 112 -15.92 -4.54 32.02
CA THR A 112 -16.46 -5.52 31.08
C THR A 112 -16.95 -4.88 29.78
N GLU A 113 -17.60 -3.72 29.84
CA GLU A 113 -18.02 -2.96 28.67
C GLU A 113 -16.84 -2.55 27.80
N GLN A 114 -15.80 -1.96 28.40
CA GLN A 114 -14.58 -1.61 27.68
C GLN A 114 -13.90 -2.83 27.06
N MET A 115 -13.93 -3.98 27.74
CA MET A 115 -13.36 -5.22 27.22
C MET A 115 -14.18 -5.82 26.07
N LYS A 116 -15.51 -5.62 26.02
CA LYS A 116 -16.37 -6.04 24.88
C LYS A 116 -15.97 -5.31 23.60
N ASP A 117 -15.79 -3.99 23.66
CA ASP A 117 -15.33 -3.18 22.52
C ASP A 117 -13.97 -3.65 22.00
N LEU A 118 -13.04 -3.94 22.91
CA LEU A 118 -11.72 -4.47 22.54
C LEU A 118 -11.80 -5.87 21.91
N LYS A 119 -12.71 -6.73 22.36
CA LYS A 119 -12.95 -8.05 21.76
C LYS A 119 -13.47 -7.92 20.33
N GLU A 120 -14.41 -7.02 20.07
CA GLU A 120 -14.91 -6.76 18.72
C GLU A 120 -13.81 -6.24 17.78
N ILE A 121 -13.02 -5.25 18.24
CA ILE A 121 -11.90 -4.72 17.46
C ILE A 121 -10.89 -5.83 17.13
N ARG A 122 -10.62 -6.71 18.10
CA ARG A 122 -9.72 -7.85 17.91
C ARG A 122 -10.29 -8.88 16.94
N ALA A 123 -11.60 -9.13 16.96
CA ALA A 123 -12.28 -10.02 16.02
C ALA A 123 -12.22 -9.47 14.59
N LYS A 124 -12.59 -8.20 14.39
CA LYS A 124 -12.50 -7.51 13.08
C LYS A 124 -11.07 -7.53 12.54
N ARG A 125 -10.06 -7.32 13.40
CA ARG A 125 -8.64 -7.42 13.00
C ARG A 125 -8.24 -8.83 12.58
N ARG A 126 -8.70 -9.88 13.29
CA ARG A 126 -8.43 -11.28 12.93
C ARG A 126 -9.04 -11.62 11.57
N GLU A 127 -10.29 -11.23 11.34
CA GLU A 127 -10.99 -11.43 10.08
C GLU A 127 -10.27 -10.73 8.91
N TYR A 128 -9.91 -9.45 9.08
CA TYR A 128 -9.13 -8.70 8.10
C TYR A 128 -7.81 -9.40 7.74
N LEU A 129 -7.09 -9.91 8.74
CA LEU A 129 -5.84 -10.63 8.52
C LEU A 129 -6.05 -11.97 7.80
N LYS A 130 -7.17 -12.66 8.06
CA LYS A 130 -7.55 -13.89 7.36
C LYS A 130 -7.82 -13.62 5.88
N VAL A 131 -8.68 -12.64 5.58
CA VAL A 131 -8.99 -12.21 4.21
C VAL A 131 -7.73 -11.76 3.47
N ARG A 132 -6.85 -10.99 4.13
CA ARG A 132 -5.57 -10.56 3.52
C ARG A 132 -4.67 -11.75 3.17
N ARG A 133 -4.62 -12.76 4.04
CA ARG A 133 -3.83 -13.97 3.80
C ARG A 133 -4.41 -14.79 2.64
N GLU A 134 -5.73 -14.92 2.56
CA GLU A 134 -6.42 -15.61 1.46
C GLU A 134 -6.17 -14.92 0.13
N LYS A 135 -6.34 -13.59 0.05
CA LYS A 135 -6.02 -12.81 -1.16
C LYS A 135 -4.57 -12.97 -1.60
N LEU A 136 -3.64 -13.04 -0.64
CA LEU A 136 -2.23 -13.26 -0.96
C LEU A 136 -1.98 -14.67 -1.52
N LYS A 137 -2.64 -15.69 -0.95
CA LYS A 137 -2.58 -17.06 -1.47
C LYS A 137 -3.16 -17.16 -2.88
N GLU A 138 -4.31 -16.52 -3.13
CA GLU A 138 -4.94 -16.49 -4.45
C GLU A 138 -4.04 -15.80 -5.49
N LYS A 139 -3.46 -14.64 -5.14
CA LYS A 139 -2.50 -13.95 -6.01
C LYS A 139 -1.29 -14.82 -6.33
N ASN A 140 -0.79 -15.58 -5.35
CA ASN A 140 0.33 -16.49 -5.57
C ASN A 140 -0.04 -17.72 -6.42
N ARG A 141 -1.28 -18.19 -6.36
CA ARG A 141 -1.80 -19.25 -7.25
C ARG A 141 -1.88 -18.75 -8.68
N LYS A 142 -2.55 -17.61 -8.92
CA LYS A 142 -2.63 -16.99 -10.25
C LYS A 142 -1.25 -16.78 -10.88
N LYS A 143 -0.28 -16.28 -10.11
CA LYS A 143 1.11 -16.15 -10.57
C LYS A 143 1.82 -17.46 -10.92
N LYS A 144 1.39 -18.59 -10.37
CA LYS A 144 1.92 -19.91 -10.74
C LYS A 144 1.24 -20.41 -12.00
N ASP A 145 -0.07 -20.19 -12.12
CA ASP A 145 -0.86 -20.54 -13.29
C ASP A 145 -0.38 -19.71 -14.51
N ASP A 146 -0.15 -18.41 -14.34
CA ASP A 146 0.44 -17.51 -15.37
C ASP A 146 1.89 -17.88 -15.72
N LYS A 147 2.58 -18.64 -14.85
CA LYS A 147 3.95 -19.14 -15.06
C LYS A 147 3.96 -20.56 -15.63
N HIS A 148 2.79 -21.14 -15.92
CA HIS A 148 2.71 -22.21 -16.89
C HIS A 148 3.02 -21.56 -18.24
N ASP A 149 4.30 -21.30 -18.46
CA ASP A 149 4.81 -20.72 -19.68
C ASP A 149 4.54 -21.77 -20.76
N GLU A 150 3.44 -21.65 -21.51
CA GLU A 150 3.19 -22.48 -22.71
C GLU A 150 4.42 -22.47 -23.64
N PHE A 151 5.20 -21.39 -23.62
CA PHE A 151 6.49 -21.25 -24.30
C PHE A 151 7.63 -22.14 -23.78
N LYS A 152 7.53 -22.77 -22.61
CA LYS A 152 8.54 -23.74 -22.16
C LYS A 152 8.39 -25.07 -22.87
N GLU A 153 7.16 -25.45 -23.21
CA GLU A 153 6.86 -26.66 -23.96
C GLU A 153 7.04 -26.42 -25.47
N LEU A 154 6.89 -25.17 -25.92
CA LEU A 154 7.12 -24.77 -27.31
C LEU A 154 8.61 -24.44 -27.58
N LYS A 155 9.49 -25.44 -27.42
CA LYS A 155 10.91 -25.34 -27.79
C LYS A 155 11.26 -26.40 -28.82
N ASP A 156 11.77 -25.95 -29.97
CA ASP A 156 12.34 -26.84 -30.96
C ASP A 156 13.78 -27.19 -30.56
N GLU A 157 14.07 -28.48 -30.44
CA GLU A 157 15.42 -28.99 -30.16
C GLU A 157 16.23 -29.05 -31.47
N ILE A 158 16.83 -27.93 -31.85
CA ILE A 158 17.62 -27.83 -33.09
C ILE A 158 19.09 -28.14 -32.79
N LYS A 159 19.70 -29.05 -33.55
CA LYS A 159 21.13 -29.41 -33.38
C LYS A 159 22.04 -28.43 -34.12
N PHE A 160 23.27 -28.26 -33.63
CA PHE A 160 24.25 -27.41 -34.28
C PHE A 160 24.61 -27.96 -35.67
N GLY A 161 24.42 -27.14 -36.72
CA GLY A 161 24.61 -27.54 -38.12
C GLY A 161 23.33 -27.91 -38.86
N GLU A 162 22.18 -27.93 -38.19
CA GLU A 162 20.88 -28.15 -38.83
C GLU A 162 20.40 -26.87 -39.54
N VAL A 163 20.15 -26.97 -40.86
CA VAL A 163 19.64 -25.87 -41.66
C VAL A 163 18.12 -25.83 -41.53
N VAL A 164 17.61 -24.93 -40.71
CA VAL A 164 16.17 -24.75 -40.50
C VAL A 164 15.59 -23.88 -41.61
N GLN A 165 14.38 -24.20 -42.08
CA GLN A 165 13.66 -23.36 -43.04
C GLN A 165 13.46 -21.94 -42.48
N GLN A 166 13.76 -20.95 -43.32
CA GLN A 166 13.50 -19.56 -42.98
C GLN A 166 12.00 -19.36 -42.73
N PRO A 167 11.60 -18.67 -41.64
CA PRO A 167 10.19 -18.39 -41.42
C PRO A 167 9.61 -17.60 -42.59
N PRO A 168 8.33 -17.84 -42.94
CA PRO A 168 7.70 -17.17 -44.07
C PRO A 168 7.75 -15.65 -43.88
N ARG A 169 8.20 -14.95 -44.92
CA ARG A 169 8.18 -13.49 -44.95
C ARG A 169 6.76 -13.03 -45.21
N ILE A 170 6.15 -12.33 -44.25
CA ILE A 170 4.83 -11.72 -44.44
C ILE A 170 5.00 -10.52 -45.38
N THR A 171 4.74 -10.74 -46.67
CA THR A 171 4.75 -9.70 -47.72
C THR A 171 3.38 -9.04 -47.91
N ALA A 172 2.38 -9.44 -47.12
CA ALA A 172 1.02 -8.95 -47.25
C ALA A 172 0.93 -7.48 -46.79
N LYS A 173 0.58 -6.58 -47.71
CA LYS A 173 0.22 -5.20 -47.37
C LYS A 173 -1.06 -5.22 -46.48
N PRO A 174 -1.11 -4.47 -45.37
CA PRO A 174 -2.31 -4.39 -44.55
C PRO A 174 -3.52 -3.98 -45.40
N ARG A 175 -4.65 -4.68 -45.26
CA ARG A 175 -5.90 -4.28 -45.94
C ARG A 175 -6.25 -2.85 -45.48
N LYS A 176 -6.28 -1.90 -46.42
CA LYS A 176 -6.47 -0.44 -46.26
C LYS A 176 -5.21 0.41 -46.01
N SER A 177 -3.99 -0.10 -46.19
CA SER A 177 -2.82 0.77 -46.33
C SER A 177 -2.81 1.43 -47.71
N VAL A 178 -3.61 2.49 -47.87
CA VAL A 178 -3.34 3.45 -48.95
C VAL A 178 -2.02 4.10 -48.57
N GLU A 179 -1.03 4.10 -49.45
CA GLU A 179 0.19 4.91 -49.36
C GLU A 179 -0.21 6.39 -49.50
N LYS A 180 -1.03 6.88 -48.57
CA LYS A 180 -1.14 8.31 -48.36
C LYS A 180 0.18 8.66 -47.72
N ALA A 181 1.00 9.43 -48.42
CA ALA A 181 1.95 10.29 -47.76
C ALA A 181 1.12 11.10 -46.75
N VAL A 182 1.03 10.58 -45.53
CA VAL A 182 0.44 11.32 -44.42
C VAL A 182 1.40 12.48 -44.31
N ALA A 183 0.98 13.64 -44.82
CA ALA A 183 1.65 14.91 -44.56
C ALA A 183 1.80 14.93 -43.05
N SER A 184 3.03 14.64 -42.63
CA SER A 184 3.30 14.26 -41.27
C SER A 184 3.17 15.58 -40.55
N ASN A 185 2.03 15.82 -39.88
CA ASN A 185 1.85 16.99 -39.03
C ASN A 185 2.71 16.83 -37.77
N LEU A 186 4.01 16.57 -37.96
CA LEU A 186 5.02 16.44 -36.95
C LEU A 186 5.12 17.78 -36.26
N LEU A 187 5.34 17.71 -34.95
CA LEU A 187 5.56 18.90 -34.14
C LEU A 187 6.73 19.75 -34.68
N LEU A 188 7.70 19.10 -35.35
CA LEU A 188 8.85 19.75 -35.98
C LEU A 188 8.43 20.65 -37.15
N ASP A 189 7.54 20.18 -38.03
CA ASP A 189 7.05 20.98 -39.17
C ASP A 189 6.25 22.20 -38.68
N LYS A 190 5.53 22.07 -37.56
CA LYS A 190 4.84 23.19 -36.90
C LYS A 190 5.78 24.18 -36.21
N LEU A 191 6.97 23.74 -35.80
CA LEU A 191 7.98 24.63 -35.21
C LEU A 191 8.75 25.37 -36.30
N LEU A 192 9.09 24.69 -37.40
CA LEU A 192 9.78 25.26 -38.56
C LEU A 192 8.87 26.20 -39.38
N SER A 193 7.56 25.94 -39.42
CA SER A 193 6.60 26.81 -40.14
C SER A 193 6.28 28.11 -39.39
N LYS A 194 6.62 28.24 -38.11
CA LYS A 194 6.39 29.48 -37.32
C LYS A 194 7.30 30.64 -37.73
N ASP A 195 8.42 30.35 -38.38
CA ASP A 195 9.36 31.38 -38.83
C ASP A 195 8.98 31.96 -40.20
N LYS A 196 7.97 31.38 -40.87
CA LYS A 196 7.38 31.94 -42.09
C LYS A 196 6.17 32.80 -41.70
N LYS A 197 6.41 34.11 -41.57
CA LYS A 197 5.32 35.10 -41.50
C LYS A 197 4.46 34.99 -42.76
N VAL A 198 3.24 34.51 -42.60
CA VAL A 198 2.15 34.74 -43.55
C VAL A 198 1.04 35.37 -42.74
N ASP A 199 0.91 36.69 -42.91
CA ASP A 199 -0.27 37.44 -42.51
C ASP A 199 -1.45 36.89 -43.30
N TYR A 200 -2.54 36.49 -42.63
CA TYR A 200 -3.91 36.67 -43.12
C TYR A 200 -4.93 36.38 -42.01
N ASP A 201 -5.85 37.33 -41.89
CA ASP A 201 -7.04 37.31 -41.04
C ASP A 201 -8.01 36.16 -41.36
N ASN A 202 -8.82 35.88 -40.33
CA ASN A 202 -10.20 35.37 -40.34
C ASN A 202 -10.48 33.87 -40.16
N LYS A 203 -11.55 33.69 -39.36
CA LYS A 203 -12.53 32.59 -39.25
C LYS A 203 -12.17 31.43 -38.33
N GLU A 204 -12.82 31.39 -37.15
CA GLU A 204 -14.07 30.65 -36.84
C GLU A 204 -13.67 29.23 -36.38
N GLU A 205 -13.95 28.75 -35.18
CA GLU A 205 -15.27 28.36 -34.71
C GLU A 205 -15.17 27.78 -33.28
N ASN A 206 -16.21 28.00 -32.48
CA ASN A 206 -16.82 27.00 -31.58
C ASN A 206 -15.91 26.13 -30.70
N ASP A 207 -15.46 26.68 -29.58
CA ASP A 207 -15.01 25.86 -28.43
C ASP A 207 -15.61 26.34 -27.09
N ARG A 208 -16.82 26.92 -27.13
CA ARG A 208 -17.62 27.26 -25.93
C ARG A 208 -18.34 26.04 -25.32
N GLY A 209 -18.00 24.83 -25.76
CA GLY A 209 -18.67 23.58 -25.40
C GLY A 209 -17.94 22.72 -24.35
N ALA A 210 -17.03 23.25 -23.52
CA ALA A 210 -16.39 22.42 -22.48
C ALA A 210 -15.79 23.19 -21.29
N ASP A 211 -16.38 24.29 -20.84
CA ASP A 211 -15.88 25.00 -19.65
C ASP A 211 -16.11 24.23 -18.33
N TRP A 212 -17.01 23.25 -18.31
CA TRP A 212 -17.25 22.39 -17.14
C TRP A 212 -16.04 21.50 -16.77
N LYS A 213 -15.06 21.33 -17.67
CA LYS A 213 -13.81 20.62 -17.38
C LYS A 213 -12.74 21.47 -16.70
N LYS A 214 -12.92 22.80 -16.61
CA LYS A 214 -11.88 23.71 -16.11
C LYS A 214 -11.98 24.00 -14.60
N LYS A 215 -13.16 23.84 -13.98
CA LYS A 215 -13.32 24.06 -12.52
C LYS A 215 -13.10 22.78 -11.74
N LYS A 216 -12.22 22.83 -10.73
CA LYS A 216 -12.05 21.71 -9.79
C LYS A 216 -13.32 21.60 -8.94
N PHE A 217 -13.69 20.38 -8.52
CA PHE A 217 -14.90 20.15 -7.73
C PHE A 217 -14.98 21.00 -6.45
N ARG A 218 -13.85 21.42 -5.90
CA ARG A 218 -13.81 22.30 -4.72
C ARG A 218 -14.31 23.72 -5.01
N ASP A 219 -14.06 24.20 -6.23
CA ASP A 219 -14.25 25.59 -6.65
C ASP A 219 -15.63 25.83 -7.30
N MET A 220 -16.46 24.79 -7.40
CA MET A 220 -17.83 24.87 -7.93
C MET A 220 -18.83 25.38 -6.89
N THR A 221 -19.92 26.00 -7.36
CA THR A 221 -21.04 26.41 -6.51
C THR A 221 -21.79 25.20 -5.94
N THR A 222 -22.61 25.40 -4.91
CA THR A 222 -23.37 24.30 -4.27
C THR A 222 -24.39 23.67 -5.21
N THR A 223 -25.02 24.46 -6.06
CA THR A 223 -26.00 24.02 -7.06
C THR A 223 -25.35 23.18 -8.15
N GLU A 224 -24.20 23.63 -8.69
CA GLU A 224 -23.38 22.86 -9.65
C GLU A 224 -22.90 21.52 -9.05
N LYS A 225 -22.50 21.52 -7.78
CA LYS A 225 -22.12 20.27 -7.09
C LYS A 225 -23.30 19.30 -6.99
N GLN A 226 -24.50 19.79 -6.73
CA GLN A 226 -25.71 18.96 -6.62
C GLN A 226 -26.08 18.34 -7.96
N SER A 227 -26.05 19.11 -9.06
CA SER A 227 -26.34 18.57 -10.40
C SER A 227 -25.35 17.48 -10.79
N ILE A 228 -24.05 17.70 -10.59
CA ILE A 228 -23.00 16.72 -10.88
C ILE A 228 -23.13 15.46 -9.99
N LEU A 229 -23.50 15.62 -8.73
CA LEU A 229 -23.75 14.48 -7.84
C LEU A 229 -24.99 13.68 -8.25
N ALA A 230 -26.05 14.36 -8.72
CA ALA A 230 -27.25 13.71 -9.24
C ALA A 230 -26.97 12.95 -10.55
N GLU A 231 -26.20 13.52 -11.46
CA GLU A 231 -25.74 12.84 -12.67
C GLU A 231 -24.88 11.62 -12.34
N ARG A 232 -23.95 11.77 -11.39
CA ARG A 232 -23.10 10.68 -10.93
C ARG A 232 -23.92 9.55 -10.30
N SER A 233 -24.92 9.86 -9.47
CA SER A 233 -25.77 8.85 -8.85
C SER A 233 -26.60 8.11 -9.91
N LYS A 234 -27.16 8.83 -10.89
CA LYS A 234 -27.86 8.26 -12.04
C LYS A 234 -26.97 7.32 -12.85
N ALA A 235 -25.74 7.71 -13.17
CA ALA A 235 -24.79 6.88 -13.89
C ALA A 235 -24.41 5.61 -13.11
N ILE A 236 -24.21 5.72 -11.79
CA ILE A 236 -23.93 4.57 -10.92
C ILE A 236 -25.11 3.58 -10.92
N LEU A 237 -26.35 4.08 -10.83
CA LEU A 237 -27.55 3.23 -10.85
C LEU A 237 -27.70 2.51 -12.19
N ALA A 238 -27.53 3.21 -13.31
CA ALA A 238 -27.57 2.61 -14.63
C ALA A 238 -26.51 1.51 -14.80
N TYR A 239 -25.27 1.77 -14.35
CA TYR A 239 -24.21 0.76 -14.38
C TYR A 239 -24.55 -0.46 -13.52
N ARG A 240 -25.10 -0.26 -12.31
CA ARG A 240 -25.54 -1.37 -11.44
C ARG A 240 -26.62 -2.22 -12.10
N GLN A 241 -27.58 -1.59 -12.76
CA GLN A 241 -28.62 -2.29 -13.51
C GLN A 241 -28.03 -3.12 -14.67
N LEU A 242 -27.10 -2.55 -15.44
CA LEU A 242 -26.42 -3.28 -16.52
C LEU A 242 -25.62 -4.48 -16.00
N VAL A 243 -24.89 -4.32 -14.89
CA VAL A 243 -24.15 -5.42 -14.27
C VAL A 243 -25.10 -6.51 -13.75
N ALA A 244 -26.25 -6.12 -13.18
CA ALA A 244 -27.26 -7.08 -12.73
C ALA A 244 -27.87 -7.86 -13.91
N LYS A 245 -28.19 -7.18 -15.02
CA LYS A 245 -28.68 -7.82 -16.26
C LYS A 245 -27.67 -8.83 -16.82
N LYS A 246 -26.41 -8.42 -16.98
CA LYS A 246 -25.32 -9.31 -17.45
C LYS A 246 -25.14 -10.54 -16.57
N ARG A 247 -25.25 -10.38 -15.24
CA ARG A 247 -25.18 -11.50 -14.30
C ARG A 247 -26.37 -12.46 -14.43
N PHE A 248 -27.57 -11.93 -14.70
CA PHE A 248 -28.76 -12.74 -14.93
C PHE A 248 -28.66 -13.51 -16.26
N GLU A 249 -28.20 -12.86 -17.32
CA GLU A 249 -27.95 -13.48 -18.63
C GLU A 249 -26.90 -14.59 -18.54
N SER A 250 -25.81 -14.41 -17.78
CA SER A 250 -24.76 -15.44 -17.61
C SER A 250 -25.20 -16.68 -16.80
N LYS A 251 -26.37 -16.64 -16.16
CA LYS A 251 -26.91 -17.74 -15.33
C LYS A 251 -28.02 -18.52 -16.03
N LYS A 252 -28.51 -18.05 -17.18
CA LYS A 252 -29.34 -18.82 -18.09
C LYS A 252 -28.45 -19.57 -19.06
#